data_AF-A0A7J8MHW4-F1
#
_entry.id   AF-A0A7J8MHW4-F1
#
_cell.length_a   1.000
_cell.length_b   1.000
_cell.length_c   1.000
_cell.angle_alpha   90.00
_cell.angle_beta   90.00
_cell.angle_gamma   90.00
#
_symmetry.space_group_name_H-M   'P 1'
#
loop_
_entity.id
_entity.type
_entity.pdbx_description
1 polymer ?
#
loop_
_entity_poly.entity_id
_entity_poly.type
_entity_poly.pdbx_seq_one_letter_code
_entity_poly.pdbx_strand_id
1 'polypeptide(L)'
;MTLWNYLVHQDMACQLLQQLISSTMQVSKGISASALPYKRTPPSWLKISSQDVEENICKFAKKGLTPSQIGVILRDSHGIAQVKSVTGSKILRILKAHGNI
;
A
#
# COMPACT_ATOMS: atom_id res chain seq x y z
N MET A 1 0.28 42.12 33.28
CA MET A 1 0.69 42.04 31.85
C MET A 1 1.39 40.72 31.49
N THR A 2 1.10 39.58 32.13
CA THR A 2 1.74 38.29 31.78
C THR A 2 0.80 37.08 31.73
N LEU A 3 -0.53 37.28 31.83
CA LEU A 3 -1.50 36.18 31.72
C LEU A 3 -2.37 36.24 30.46
N TRP A 4 -2.44 37.38 29.78
CA TRP A 4 -3.19 37.51 28.52
C TRP A 4 -2.47 36.87 27.31
N ASN A 5 -1.13 36.82 27.35
CA ASN A 5 -0.33 36.17 26.31
C ASN A 5 -0.43 34.63 26.34
N TYR A 6 -0.83 34.02 27.46
CA TYR A 6 -1.01 32.56 27.55
C TYR A 6 -2.35 32.09 26.97
N LEU A 7 -3.40 32.92 27.06
CA LEU A 7 -4.73 32.55 26.56
C LEU A 7 -4.82 32.60 25.01
N VAL A 8 -4.04 33.48 24.37
CA VAL A 8 -3.95 33.56 22.90
C VAL A 8 -3.14 32.39 22.31
N HIS A 9 -2.31 31.71 23.13
CA HIS A 9 -1.49 30.58 22.70
C HIS A 9 -2.24 29.23 22.72
N GLN A 10 -3.36 29.13 23.44
CA GLN A 10 -4.24 27.94 23.43
C GLN A 10 -5.18 27.88 22.21
N ASP A 11 -5.41 29.01 21.53
CA ASP A 11 -6.28 29.06 20.34
C ASP A 11 -5.59 28.45 19.09
N MET A 12 -4.29 28.71 18.93
CA MET A 12 -3.50 28.23 17.78
C MET A 12 -3.34 26.70 17.74
N ALA A 13 -3.21 26.05 18.90
CA ALA A 13 -3.12 24.59 18.97
C ALA A 13 -4.46 23.91 18.60
N CYS A 14 -5.58 24.47 19.02
CA CYS A 14 -6.92 23.99 18.65
C CYS A 14 -7.23 24.22 17.16
N GLN A 15 -6.82 25.35 16.60
CA GLN A 15 -6.97 25.65 15.16
C GLN A 15 -6.15 24.69 14.29
N LEU A 16 -4.91 24.39 14.68
CA LEU A 16 -4.08 23.40 13.98
C LEU A 16 -4.64 21.97 14.11
N LEU A 17 -5.26 21.63 15.25
CA LEU A 17 -5.93 20.35 15.43
C LEU A 17 -7.22 20.24 14.58
N GLN A 18 -7.99 21.32 14.46
CA GLN A 18 -9.16 21.38 13.57
C GLN A 18 -8.79 21.36 12.08
N GLN A 19 -7.67 21.96 11.70
CA GLN A 19 -7.12 21.85 10.34
C GLN A 19 -6.65 20.42 10.02
N LEU A 20 -6.02 19.72 10.98
CA LEU A 20 -5.64 18.31 10.84
C LEU A 20 -6.85 17.37 10.71
N ILE A 21 -7.91 17.58 11.49
CA ILE A 21 -9.14 16.75 11.43
C ILE A 21 -9.92 16.98 10.12
N SER A 22 -9.92 18.21 9.57
CA SER A 22 -10.60 18.53 8.30
C SER A 22 -9.94 17.89 7.07
N SER A 23 -8.68 17.46 7.17
CA SER A 23 -8.00 16.74 6.09
C SER A 23 -8.45 15.27 5.96
N THR A 24 -9.12 14.70 6.98
CA THR A 24 -9.50 13.28 7.03
C THR A 24 -10.99 13.01 6.77
N MET A 25 -11.82 14.04 6.61
CA MET A 25 -13.28 13.87 6.50
C MET A 25 -13.84 14.59 5.27
N GLN A 26 -13.64 14.00 4.10
CA GLN A 26 -14.46 14.33 2.93
C GLN A 26 -15.76 13.52 2.99
N VAL A 27 -16.90 14.21 3.09
CA VAL A 27 -18.27 13.65 3.11
C VAL A 27 -18.72 13.18 1.70
N SER A 28 -17.80 13.09 0.74
CA SER A 28 -18.07 12.53 -0.58
C SER A 28 -17.92 11.01 -0.53
N LYS A 29 -19.03 10.29 -0.75
CA LYS A 29 -19.05 8.83 -0.89
C LYS A 29 -18.56 8.42 -2.29
N GLY A 30 -17.28 8.64 -2.59
CA GLY A 30 -16.67 8.14 -3.82
C GLY A 30 -16.63 6.61 -3.82
N ILE A 31 -17.18 5.97 -4.86
CA ILE A 31 -17.26 4.51 -4.98
C ILE A 31 -16.14 3.88 -5.84
N SER A 32 -15.09 4.64 -6.14
CA SER A 32 -14.01 4.19 -7.01
C SER A 32 -13.12 3.18 -6.29
N ALA A 33 -13.18 1.91 -6.71
CA ALA A 33 -12.34 0.83 -6.21
C ALA A 33 -11.91 -0.10 -7.35
N SER A 34 -10.77 -0.76 -7.18
CA SER A 34 -10.31 -1.78 -8.12
C SER A 34 -11.24 -3.00 -8.08
N ALA A 35 -11.81 -3.39 -9.22
CA ALA A 35 -12.60 -4.60 -9.36
C ALA A 35 -11.70 -5.79 -9.71
N LEU A 36 -11.60 -6.75 -8.81
CA LEU A 36 -10.81 -7.97 -9.02
C LEU A 36 -11.54 -8.94 -9.95
N PRO A 37 -10.84 -9.66 -10.85
CA PRO A 37 -11.45 -10.67 -11.69
C PRO A 37 -11.98 -11.85 -10.84
N TYR A 38 -13.09 -12.43 -11.26
CA TYR A 38 -13.69 -13.59 -10.58
C TYR A 38 -12.77 -14.82 -10.64
N LYS A 39 -12.19 -15.10 -11.81
CA LYS A 39 -11.24 -16.20 -12.01
C LYS A 39 -9.93 -15.87 -11.31
N ARG A 40 -9.51 -16.74 -10.40
CA ARG A 40 -8.25 -16.61 -9.64
C ARG A 40 -7.10 -17.40 -10.20
N THR A 41 -7.33 -18.20 -11.24
CA THR A 41 -6.27 -18.96 -11.92
C THR A 41 -5.38 -18.02 -12.74
N PRO A 42 -4.07 -18.26 -12.77
CA PRO A 42 -3.19 -17.50 -13.63
C PRO A 42 -3.58 -17.73 -15.10
N PRO A 43 -3.49 -16.71 -15.95
CA PRO A 43 -3.79 -16.86 -17.37
C PRO A 43 -2.73 -17.72 -18.06
N SER A 44 -3.12 -18.47 -19.10
CA SER A 44 -2.25 -19.45 -19.77
C SER A 44 -1.03 -18.86 -20.49
N TRP A 45 -1.05 -17.56 -20.79
CA TRP A 45 0.10 -16.86 -21.37
C TRP A 45 1.19 -16.53 -20.36
N LEU A 46 0.90 -16.60 -19.06
CA LEU A 46 1.87 -16.31 -18.00
C LEU A 46 2.70 -17.55 -17.69
N LYS A 47 3.88 -17.65 -18.30
CA LYS A 47 4.84 -18.77 -18.12
C LYS A 47 5.81 -18.60 -16.95
N ILE A 48 5.60 -17.60 -16.11
CA ILE A 48 6.45 -17.29 -14.95
C ILE A 48 6.17 -18.31 -13.84
N SER A 49 7.23 -18.87 -13.26
CA SER A 49 7.10 -19.77 -12.11
C SER A 49 6.85 -18.99 -10.82
N SER A 50 6.23 -19.63 -9.83
CA SER A 50 6.03 -19.03 -8.50
C SER A 50 7.34 -18.59 -7.84
N GLN A 51 8.42 -19.34 -8.08
CA GLN A 51 9.76 -19.11 -7.53
C GLN A 51 10.38 -17.85 -8.11
N ASP A 52 10.25 -17.63 -9.42
CA ASP A 52 10.76 -16.41 -10.07
C ASP A 52 10.06 -15.15 -9.52
N VAL A 53 8.77 -15.25 -9.20
CA VAL A 53 8.01 -14.15 -8.58
C VAL A 53 8.53 -13.84 -7.18
N GLU A 54 8.79 -14.87 -6.36
CA GLU A 54 9.33 -14.69 -5.02
C GLU A 54 10.72 -14.05 -5.03
N GLU A 55 11.59 -14.47 -5.95
CA GLU A 55 12.90 -13.85 -6.15
C GLU A 55 12.79 -12.37 -6.52
N ASN A 56 11.90 -12.03 -7.46
CA ASN A 56 11.69 -10.65 -7.88
C ASN A 56 11.16 -9.79 -6.73
N ILE A 57 10.23 -10.32 -5.93
CA ILE A 57 9.75 -9.65 -4.71
C ILE A 57 10.90 -9.39 -3.73
N CYS A 58 11.76 -10.38 -3.49
CA CYS A 58 12.92 -10.25 -2.61
C CYS A 58 13.93 -9.21 -3.15
N LYS A 59 14.20 -9.22 -4.46
CA LYS A 59 15.05 -8.23 -5.14
C LYS A 59 14.51 -6.82 -4.97
N PHE A 60 13.19 -6.61 -5.09
CA PHE A 60 12.57 -5.30 -4.91
C PHE A 60 12.48 -4.86 -3.44
N ALA A 61 12.30 -5.80 -2.51
CA ALA A 61 12.32 -5.52 -1.07
C ALA A 61 13.69 -5.05 -0.60
N LYS A 62 14.78 -5.65 -1.11
CA LYS A 62 16.16 -5.20 -0.86
C LYS A 62 16.44 -3.79 -1.36
N LYS A 63 15.72 -3.33 -2.39
CA LYS A 63 15.79 -1.94 -2.88
C LYS A 63 15.02 -0.96 -2.00
N GLY A 64 14.35 -1.43 -0.94
CA GLY A 64 13.56 -0.59 -0.03
C GLY A 64 12.17 -0.22 -0.56
N LEU A 65 11.67 -0.92 -1.57
CA LEU A 65 10.33 -0.65 -2.12
C LEU A 65 9.24 -1.16 -1.18
N THR A 66 8.18 -0.37 -1.02
CA THR A 66 7.01 -0.77 -0.23
C THR A 66 6.22 -1.88 -0.93
N PRO A 67 5.55 -2.77 -0.20
CA PRO A 67 4.79 -3.88 -0.80
C PRO A 67 3.72 -3.42 -1.81
N SER A 68 3.12 -2.24 -1.61
CA SER A 68 2.19 -1.65 -2.59
C SER A 68 2.89 -1.30 -3.90
N GLN A 69 4.07 -0.69 -3.86
CA GLN A 69 4.86 -0.36 -5.05
C GLN A 69 5.35 -1.61 -5.79
N ILE A 70 5.78 -2.63 -5.04
CA ILE A 70 6.20 -3.92 -5.63
C ILE A 70 5.04 -4.54 -6.42
N GLY A 71 3.82 -4.53 -5.86
CA GLY A 71 2.64 -5.03 -6.57
C GLY A 71 2.34 -4.28 -7.87
N VAL A 72 2.53 -2.95 -7.88
CA VAL A 72 2.35 -2.10 -9.08
C VAL A 72 3.38 -2.47 -10.16
N ILE A 73 4.66 -2.59 -9.81
CA ILE A 73 5.73 -2.94 -10.76
C ILE A 73 5.55 -4.34 -11.34
N LEU A 74 5.14 -5.31 -10.52
CA LEU A 74 4.87 -6.66 -11.01
C LEU A 74 3.69 -6.69 -11.99
N ARG A 75 2.68 -5.84 -11.79
CA ARG A 75 1.55 -5.72 -12.72
C ARG A 75 1.96 -5.04 -14.01
N ASP A 76 2.66 -3.91 -13.93
CA ASP A 76 2.89 -3.04 -15.09
C ASP A 76 4.08 -3.52 -15.94
N SER A 77 5.12 -4.11 -15.33
CA SER A 77 6.30 -4.60 -16.06
C SER A 77 6.29 -6.11 -16.34
N HIS A 78 5.77 -6.92 -15.41
CA HIS A 78 5.80 -8.39 -15.52
C HIS A 78 4.45 -8.98 -15.93
N GLY A 79 3.39 -8.17 -16.04
CA GLY A 79 2.05 -8.63 -16.40
C GLY A 79 1.36 -9.49 -15.34
N ILE A 80 1.88 -9.53 -14.11
CA ILE A 80 1.30 -10.32 -13.01
C ILE A 80 0.22 -9.48 -12.33
N ALA A 81 -1.04 -9.70 -12.73
CA ALA A 81 -2.17 -8.95 -12.19
C ALA A 81 -2.34 -9.11 -10.67
N GLN A 82 -2.10 -10.32 -10.14
CA GLN A 82 -2.22 -10.64 -8.72
C GLN A 82 -1.16 -11.68 -8.32
N VAL A 83 -0.30 -11.32 -7.36
CA VAL A 83 0.72 -12.24 -6.80
C VAL A 83 0.07 -13.47 -6.18
N LYS A 84 -1.11 -13.30 -5.55
CA LYS A 84 -1.87 -14.41 -4.94
C LYS A 84 -2.29 -15.47 -5.95
N SER A 85 -2.53 -15.10 -7.21
CA SER A 85 -2.96 -16.05 -8.24
C SER A 85 -1.82 -16.96 -8.71
N VAL A 86 -0.57 -16.51 -8.59
CA VAL A 86 0.61 -17.28 -9.03
C VAL A 86 1.22 -18.04 -7.85
N THR A 87 1.49 -17.34 -6.75
CA THR A 87 2.23 -17.89 -5.59
C THR A 87 1.31 -18.43 -4.50
N GLY A 88 0.00 -18.16 -4.55
CA GLY A 88 -0.96 -18.56 -3.51
C GLY A 88 -0.92 -17.71 -2.22
N SER A 89 0.16 -16.96 -1.99
CA SER A 89 0.36 -16.07 -0.85
C SER A 89 0.40 -14.59 -1.24
N LYS A 90 0.10 -13.70 -0.28
CA LYS A 90 0.26 -12.24 -0.45
C LYS A 90 1.73 -11.84 -0.28
N ILE A 91 2.12 -10.71 -0.88
CA ILE A 91 3.48 -10.13 -0.82
C ILE A 91 4.00 -10.05 0.62
N LEU A 92 3.20 -9.50 1.54
CA LEU A 92 3.56 -9.39 2.96
C LEU A 92 3.90 -10.73 3.61
N ARG A 93 3.19 -11.81 3.25
CA ARG A 93 3.41 -13.14 3.81
C ARG A 93 4.71 -13.76 3.29
N ILE A 94 5.02 -13.54 2.02
CA ILE A 94 6.27 -13.95 1.38
C ILE A 94 7.44 -13.22 2.05
N LEU A 95 7.35 -11.90 2.22
CA LEU A 95 8.40 -11.10 2.86
C LEU A 95 8.66 -11.52 4.32
N LYS A 96 7.60 -11.82 5.08
CA LYS A 96 7.71 -12.33 6.45
C LYS A 96 8.37 -13.70 6.52
N ALA A 97 8.10 -14.59 5.56
CA ALA A 97 8.72 -15.91 5.50
C ALA A 97 10.23 -15.82 5.18
N HIS A 98 10.65 -14.83 4.40
CA HIS A 98 12.07 -14.60 4.06
C HIS A 98 12.83 -13.72 5.06
N GLY A 99 12.18 -13.23 6.13
CA GLY A 99 12.83 -12.44 7.17
C GLY A 99 13.21 -11.00 6.77
N ASN A 100 12.58 -10.44 5.72
CA ASN A 100 12.83 -9.07 5.26
C ASN A 100 11.84 -8.04 5.84
N ILE A 101 10.98 -8.43 6.81
CA ILE A 101 10.15 -7.55 7.65
C ILE A 101 9.60 -8.29 8.87
#